data_AF-A0A927MTA9-F1
#
_entry.id   AF-A0A927MTA9-F1
#
_cell.length_a   1.000
_cell.length_b   1.000
_cell.length_c   1.000
_cell.angle_alpha   90.00
_cell.angle_beta   90.00
_cell.angle_gamma   90.00
#
_symmetry.space_group_name_H-M   'P 1'
#
loop_
_entity.id
_entity.type
_entity.pdbx_description
1 polymer ?
#
loop_
_entity_poly.entity_id
_entity_poly.type
_entity_poly.pdbx_seq_one_letter_code
_entity_poly.pdbx_strand_id
1 'polypeptide(L)' 'MNKFEIIIEEFDSQYEANKGVNEFIRDCADTNIEVLEITSHMTAIGKNITYVFIYKVALK' A
#
# COMPACT_ATOMS: atom_id res chain seq x y z
N MET A 1 10.41 -21.73 -1.09
CA MET A 1 10.33 -20.28 -1.38
C MET A 1 8.91 -19.85 -1.07
N ASN A 2 8.70 -19.02 -0.04
CA ASN A 2 7.41 -18.38 0.14
C ASN A 2 7.19 -17.46 -1.06
N LYS A 3 6.10 -17.69 -1.81
CA LYS A 3 5.71 -16.80 -2.90
C LYS A 3 5.23 -15.52 -2.26
N PHE A 4 5.89 -14.41 -2.60
CA PHE A 4 5.43 -13.08 -2.25
C PHE A 4 4.92 -12.37 -3.51
N GLU A 5 4.03 -11.43 -3.31
CA GLU A 5 3.49 -10.54 -4.32
C GLU A 5 3.82 -9.10 -3.94
N ILE A 6 4.07 -8.26 -4.94
CA ILE A 6 4.28 -6.83 -4.79
C ILE A 6 3.07 -6.10 -5.35
N ILE A 7 2.41 -5.33 -4.51
CA ILE A 7 1.25 -4.51 -4.87
C ILE A 7 1.67 -3.05 -4.78
N ILE A 8 1.31 -2.24 -5.79
CA ILE A 8 1.64 -0.82 -5.85
C ILE A 8 0.33 -0.04 -6.01
N GLU A 9 0.11 0.91 -5.13
CA GLU A 9 -1.05 1.81 -5.16
C GLU A 9 -0.59 3.27 -5.19
N GLU A 10 -1.31 4.10 -5.94
CA GLU A 10 -1.04 5.52 -6.10
C GLU A 10 -2.28 6.33 -5.70
N PHE A 11 -2.05 7.44 -4.99
CA PHE A 11 -3.10 8.32 -4.51
C PHE A 11 -2.72 9.78 -4.74
N ASP A 12 -3.69 10.62 -5.06
CA ASP A 12 -3.49 12.04 -5.36
C ASP A 12 -3.73 12.96 -4.15
N SER A 13 -4.05 12.38 -2.99
CA SER A 13 -4.23 13.12 -1.74
C SER A 13 -3.80 12.31 -0.52
N GLN A 14 -3.33 13.01 0.52
CA GLN A 14 -2.97 12.39 1.79
C GLN A 14 -4.17 11.68 2.44
N TYR A 15 -5.37 12.22 2.27
CA TYR A 15 -6.59 11.65 2.83
C TYR A 15 -6.91 10.30 2.20
N GLU A 16 -6.90 10.22 0.85
CA GLU A 16 -7.14 8.98 0.13
C GLU A 16 -6.05 7.95 0.39
N ALA A 17 -4.79 8.37 0.43
CA ALA A 17 -3.67 7.50 0.79
C ALA A 17 -3.86 6.84 2.17
N ASN A 18 -4.16 7.65 3.19
CA ASN A 18 -4.40 7.13 4.54
C ASN A 18 -5.61 6.20 4.59
N LYS A 19 -6.67 6.52 3.85
CA LYS A 19 -7.87 5.67 3.78
C LYS A 19 -7.56 4.34 3.09
N GLY A 20 -6.94 4.38 1.90
CA GLY A 20 -6.62 3.21 1.08
C GLY A 20 -5.69 2.25 1.79
N VAL A 21 -4.61 2.74 2.42
CA VAL A 21 -3.68 1.89 3.19
C VAL A 21 -4.39 1.19 4.34
N ASN A 22 -5.26 1.88 5.07
CA ASN A 22 -6.02 1.28 6.17
C ASN A 22 -7.02 0.23 5.68
N GLU A 23 -7.68 0.47 4.55
CA GLU A 23 -8.59 -0.48 3.91
C GLU A 23 -7.80 -1.71 3.43
N PHE A 24 -6.66 -1.53 2.76
CA PHE A 24 -5.78 -2.61 2.32
C PHE A 24 -5.29 -3.50 3.47
N ILE A 25 -4.82 -2.90 4.57
CA ILE A 25 -4.36 -3.65 5.75
C ILE A 25 -5.52 -4.43 6.38
N ARG A 26 -6.72 -3.84 6.44
CA ARG A 26 -7.91 -4.53 6.95
C ARG A 26 -8.28 -5.72 6.08
N ASP A 27 -8.29 -5.55 4.76
CA ASP A 27 -8.59 -6.63 3.81
C ASP A 27 -7.56 -7.77 3.92
N CYS A 28 -6.29 -7.45 4.12
CA CYS A 28 -5.26 -8.47 4.40
C CYS A 28 -5.48 -9.18 5.75
N ALA A 29 -5.90 -8.45 6.79
CA ALA A 29 -6.19 -9.02 8.10
C ALA A 29 -7.37 -9.99 8.05
N ASP A 30 -8.41 -9.64 7.28
CA ASP A 30 -9.63 -10.42 7.11
C ASP A 30 -9.46 -11.61 6.13
N THR A 31 -8.32 -11.70 5.44
CA THR A 31 -7.97 -12.78 4.50
C THR A 31 -6.75 -13.59 4.95
N ASN A 32 -6.42 -14.65 4.20
CA ASN A 32 -5.22 -15.47 4.45
C ASN A 32 -3.93 -14.82 3.89
N ILE A 33 -3.84 -13.48 3.93
CA ILE A 33 -2.72 -12.70 3.41
C ILE A 33 -1.97 -12.04 4.58
N GLU A 34 -0.66 -12.18 4.60
CA GLU A 34 0.26 -11.50 5.52
C GLU A 34 0.93 -10.33 4.81
N VAL A 35 0.93 -9.16 5.45
CA VAL A 35 1.73 -8.01 4.99
C VAL A 35 3.13 -8.15 5.58
N LEU A 36 4.12 -8.35 4.70
CA LEU A 36 5.52 -8.54 5.08
C LEU A 36 6.26 -7.20 5.18
N GLU A 37 5.96 -6.26 4.29
CA GLU A 37 6.62 -4.95 4.21
C GLU A 37 5.70 -3.92 3.58
N ILE A 38 5.78 -2.68 4.06
CA ILE A 38 5.12 -1.51 3.47
C ILE A 38 6.19 -0.45 3.27
N THR A 39 6.37 -0.02 2.02
CA THR A 39 7.23 1.12 1.66
C THR A 39 6.35 2.21 1.06
N SER A 40 6.64 3.47 1.38
CA SER A 40 5.94 4.59 0.77
C SER A 40 6.92 5.60 0.16
N HIS A 41 6.46 6.24 -0.92
CA HIS A 41 7.15 7.34 -1.57
C HIS A 41 6.16 8.47 -1.81
N MET A 42 6.61 9.71 -1.68
CA MET A 42 5.81 10.89 -1.97
C MET A 42 6.58 11.74 -2.96
N THR A 43 5.95 12.09 -4.08
CA THR A 43 6.50 13.01 -5.07
C THR A 43 5.60 14.23 -5.17
N ALA A 44 6.20 15.43 -5.17
CA ALA A 44 5.49 16.69 -5.35
C ALA A 44 5.98 17.39 -6.61
N ILE A 45 5.07 17.66 -7.55
CA ILE A 45 5.33 18.45 -8.76
C ILE A 45 4.41 19.66 -8.73
N GLY A 46 4.97 20.82 -8.35
CA GLY A 46 4.20 22.03 -8.15
C GLY A 46 3.22 21.89 -6.99
N LYS A 47 1.91 21.99 -7.26
CA LYS A 47 0.85 21.79 -6.26
C LYS A 47 0.31 20.36 -6.22
N ASN A 48 0.72 19.51 -7.16
CA ASN A 48 0.25 18.13 -7.22
C ASN A 48 1.18 17.26 -6.38
N ILE A 49 0.60 16.52 -5.44
CA ILE A 49 1.32 15.58 -4.59
C ILE A 49 0.77 14.19 -4.88
N THR A 50 1.64 13.28 -5.27
CA THR A 50 1.30 11.87 -5.47
C THR A 50 1.94 11.04 -4.37
N TYR A 51 1.15 10.17 -3.77
CA TYR A 51 1.55 9.24 -2.72
C TYR A 51 1.54 7.84 -3.31
N VAL A 52 2.68 7.15 -3.28
CA VAL A 52 2.84 5.79 -3.77
C VAL A 52 3.09 4.87 -2.59
N PHE A 53 2.32 3.81 -2.47
CA PHE A 53 2.52 2.74 -1.49
C PHE A 53 2.85 1.44 -2.20
N ILE A 54 3.87 0.75 -1.70
CA ILE A 54 4.35 -0.53 -2.20
C ILE A 54 4.23 -1.52 -1.06
N TYR A 55 3.39 -2.54 -1.25
CA TYR A 55 3.16 -3.60 -0.28
C TYR A 55 3.80 -4.88 -0.76
N LYS A 56 4.55 -5.53 0.12
CA LYS A 56 5.00 -6.90 -0.08
C LYS A 56 4.11 -7.81 0.75
N VAL A 57 3.39 -8.71 0.10
CA VAL A 57 2.44 -9.61 0.76
C VAL A 57 2.75 -11.07 0.45
N ALA A 58 2.32 -11.97 1.31
CA ALA A 58 2.40 -13.41 1.09
C ALA A 58 1.17 -14.12 1.66
N LEU A 59 0.90 -15.34 1.21
CA LEU A 59 -0.09 -16.19 1.86
C LEU A 59 0.42 -16.59 3.26
N LYS A 60 -0.47 -16.50 4.26
CA LYS A 60 -0.25 -17.02 5.62
C LYS A 60 -0.14 -18.55 5.61
#